data_AF-A0A1C5IY90-F1
#
_entry.id   AF-A0A1C5IY90-F1
#
_cell.length_a   1.000
_cell.length_b   1.000
_cell.length_c   1.000
_cell.angle_alpha   90.00
_cell.angle_beta   90.00
_cell.angle_gamma   90.00
#
_symmetry.space_group_name_H-M   'P 1'
#
loop_
_entity.id
_entity.type
_entity.pdbx_description
1 polymer ?
#
loop_
_entity_poly.entity_id
_entity_poly.type
_entity_poly.pdbx_seq_one_letter_code
_entity_poly.pdbx_strand_id
1 'polypeptide(L)' 'MTTRERAQSRANQQRAAQYTEMWVVAQPAEIAAMVQIASASGRLVYVSPPQLMGGDDTRHRRYLRLRTT' A
#
# COMPACT_ATOMS: atom_id res chain seq x y z
N MET A 1 -25.45 11.78 -13.79
CA MET A 1 -24.93 11.79 -12.41
C MET A 1 -26.01 12.28 -11.46
N THR A 2 -26.54 11.41 -10.62
CA THR A 2 -27.61 11.66 -9.64
C THR A 2 -27.04 12.00 -8.27
N THR A 3 -27.86 12.55 -7.37
CA THR A 3 -27.47 12.91 -6.00
C THR A 3 -26.95 11.70 -5.21
N ARG A 4 -27.51 10.50 -5.46
CA ARG A 4 -27.06 9.25 -4.84
C ARG A 4 -25.65 8.84 -5.31
N GLU A 5 -25.38 8.97 -6.61
CA GLU A 5 -24.06 8.70 -7.19
C GLU A 5 -22.99 9.66 -6.63
N ARG A 6 -23.33 10.94 -6.45
CA ARG A 6 -22.41 11.91 -5.81
C ARG A 6 -22.13 11.57 -4.34
N ALA A 7 -23.13 11.16 -3.58
CA ALA A 7 -22.96 10.77 -2.18
C ALA A 7 -22.06 9.53 -2.04
N GLN A 8 -22.28 8.51 -2.88
CA GLN A 8 -21.45 7.31 -2.90
C GLN A 8 -20.01 7.61 -3.34
N SER A 9 -19.83 8.45 -4.36
CA SER A 9 -18.49 8.89 -4.80
C SER A 9 -17.75 9.63 -3.68
N ARG A 10 -18.41 10.55 -2.96
CA ARG A 10 -17.80 11.24 -1.81
C ARG A 10 -17.42 10.28 -0.68
N ALA A 11 -18.31 9.36 -0.31
CA ALA A 11 -18.03 8.37 0.74
C ALA A 11 -16.85 7.46 0.36
N ASN A 12 -16.77 7.04 -0.91
CA ASN A 12 -15.63 6.26 -1.41
C ASN A 12 -14.33 7.06 -1.40
N GLN A 13 -14.36 8.34 -1.79
CA GLN A 13 -13.19 9.20 -1.72
C GLN A 13 -12.73 9.47 -0.29
N GLN A 14 -13.65 9.69 0.66
CA GLN A 14 -13.32 9.83 2.07
C GLN A 14 -12.68 8.56 2.64
N ARG A 15 -13.17 7.38 2.26
CA ARG A 15 -12.53 6.10 2.64
C ARG A 15 -11.17 5.93 2.00
N ALA A 16 -10.98 6.31 0.74
CA ALA A 16 -9.69 6.23 0.07
C ALA A 16 -8.65 7.16 0.72
N ALA A 17 -9.07 8.35 1.16
CA ALA A 17 -8.21 9.32 1.85
C ALA A 17 -7.67 8.82 3.22
N GLN A 18 -8.25 7.76 3.78
CA GLN A 18 -7.78 7.12 5.02
C GLN A 18 -6.59 6.18 4.80
N TYR A 19 -6.13 6.03 3.56
CA TYR A 19 -5.04 5.13 3.23
C TYR A 19 -3.98 5.81 2.39
N THR A 20 -2.73 5.45 2.66
CA THR A 20 -1.59 5.74 1.79
C THR A 20 -1.24 4.47 1.05
N GLU A 21 -1.28 4.54 -0.27
CA GLU A 21 -0.97 3.44 -1.18
C GLU A 21 0.37 3.73 -1.86
N MET A 22 1.32 2.79 -1.79
CA MET A 22 2.66 3.00 -2.35
C MET A 22 3.26 1.72 -2.92
N TRP A 23 4.15 1.89 -3.90
CA TRP A 23 5.02 0.84 -4.40
C TRP A 23 6.42 1.02 -3.82
N VAL A 24 6.96 -0.05 -3.24
CA VAL A 24 8.35 -0.09 -2.76
C VAL A 24 9.15 -1.03 -3.65
N VAL A 25 10.36 -0.59 -4.03
CA VAL A 25 11.35 -1.38 -4.75
C VAL A 25 12.66 -1.30 -3.97
N ALA A 26 13.06 -2.42 -3.37
CA ALA A 26 14.23 -2.47 -2.50
C ALA A 26 14.72 -3.92 -2.36
N GLN A 27 15.83 -4.13 -1.65
CA GLN A 27 16.29 -5.48 -1.35
C GLN A 27 15.26 -6.22 -0.49
N PRO A 28 15.15 -7.56 -0.61
CA PRO A 28 14.16 -8.34 0.12
C PRO A 28 14.20 -8.10 1.64
N ALA A 29 15.41 -7.96 2.20
CA ALA A 29 15.63 -7.69 3.62
C ALA A 29 15.13 -6.29 4.05
N GLU A 30 15.35 -5.27 3.22
CA GLU A 30 14.88 -3.91 3.48
C GLU A 30 13.36 -3.84 3.48
N ILE A 31 12.71 -4.50 2.51
CA ILE A 31 11.25 -4.56 2.46
C ILE A 31 10.70 -5.33 3.66
N ALA A 32 11.34 -6.42 4.08
CA ALA A 32 10.93 -7.16 5.27
C ALA A 32 10.97 -6.27 6.53
N ALA A 33 12.04 -5.49 6.71
CA ALA A 33 12.15 -4.55 7.82
C ALA A 33 11.07 -3.46 7.78
N MET A 34 10.82 -2.86 6.61
CA MET A 34 9.76 -1.86 6.44
C MET A 34 8.37 -2.42 6.75
N VAL A 35 8.06 -3.62 6.23
CA VAL A 35 6.79 -4.31 6.50
C VAL A 35 6.65 -4.59 7.99
N GLN A 36 7.69 -5.05 8.66
CA GLN A 36 7.67 -5.30 10.10
C GLN A 36 7.38 -4.02 10.90
N ILE A 37 8.05 -2.90 10.59
CA ILE A 37 7.81 -1.61 11.25
C ILE A 37 6.37 -1.12 11.01
N ALA A 38 5.88 -1.22 9.77
CA ALA A 38 4.51 -0.84 9.42
C ALA A 38 3.45 -1.72 10.11
N SER A 39 3.70 -3.02 10.23
CA SER A 39 2.86 -3.95 10.99
C SER A 39 2.86 -3.64 12.48
N ALA A 40 4.03 -3.42 13.08
CA ALA A 40 4.18 -3.14 14.50
C ALA A 40 3.51 -1.81 14.90
N SER A 41 3.50 -0.82 14.00
CA SER A 41 2.76 0.43 14.21
C SER A 41 1.24 0.31 14.03
N GLY A 42 0.72 -0.86 13.64
CA GLY A 42 -0.70 -1.08 13.36
C GLY A 42 -1.22 -0.37 12.10
N ARG A 43 -0.31 0.19 11.29
CA ARG A 43 -0.65 0.96 10.09
C ARG A 43 -0.74 0.08 8.86
N LEU A 44 -0.05 -1.06 8.80
CA LEU A 44 -0.11 -1.94 7.64
C LEU A 44 -1.50 -2.58 7.49
N VAL A 45 -2.15 -2.31 6.36
CA VAL A 45 -3.47 -2.85 6.01
C VAL A 45 -3.35 -3.97 4.99
N TYR A 46 -2.45 -3.80 4.01
CA TYR A 46 -2.22 -4.78 2.96
C TYR A 46 -0.78 -4.72 2.47
N VAL A 47 -0.22 -5.88 2.14
CA VAL A 47 1.05 -6.04 1.44
C VAL A 47 0.87 -7.08 0.33
N SER A 48 1.31 -6.75 -0.88
CA SER A 48 1.27 -7.71 -1.99
C SER A 48 2.36 -8.78 -1.86
N PRO A 49 2.22 -9.93 -2.55
CA PRO A 49 3.33 -10.84 -2.77
C PRO A 49 4.55 -10.11 -3.36
N PRO A 50 5.78 -10.59 -3.08
CA PRO A 50 6.98 -10.00 -3.66
C PRO A 50 7.05 -10.33 -5.15
N GLN A 51 7.41 -9.35 -5.97
CA GLN A 51 7.67 -9.53 -7.39
C GLN A 51 9.13 -9.18 -7.69
N LEU A 52 9.88 -10.04 -8.36
CA LEU A 52 11.21 -9.69 -8.84
C LEU A 52 11.11 -8.58 -9.90
N MET A 53 12.07 -7.65 -9.90
CA MET A 53 12.14 -6.60 -10.93
C MET A 53 12.54 -7.17 -12.31
N GLY A 54 13.16 -8.36 -12.34
CA GLY A 54 13.60 -9.05 -13.55
C GLY A 54 15.03 -8.71 -13.96
N GLY A 55 15.60 -9.50 -14.88
CA GLY A 55 17.00 -9.38 -15.29
C GLY A 55 17.96 -9.68 -14.13
N ASP A 56 19.02 -8.88 -14.02
CA ASP A 56 20.04 -8.98 -12.96
C ASP A 56 19.65 -8.18 -11.70
N ASP A 57 18.47 -7.56 -11.67
CA ASP A 57 18.01 -6.79 -10.51
C ASP A 57 17.45 -7.73 -9.43
N THR A 58 18.23 -7.87 -8.36
CA THR A 58 17.90 -8.68 -7.18
C THR A 58 16.84 -8.04 -6.28
N ARG A 59 16.43 -6.80 -6.57
CA ARG A 59 15.39 -6.11 -5.80
C ARG A 59 14.02 -6.71 -6.05
N HIS A 60 13.20 -6.62 -5.03
CA HIS A 60 11.79 -6.98 -5.10
C HIS A 60 10.95 -5.71 -5.17
N ARG A 61 9.82 -5.80 -5.86
CA ARG A 61 8.73 -4.82 -5.84
C ARG A 61 7.57 -5.35 -5.01
N ARG A 62 7.03 -4.51 -4.13
CA ARG A 62 5.81 -4.77 -3.38
C ARG A 62 4.91 -3.55 -3.34
N TYR A 63 3.61 -3.78 -3.38
CA TYR A 63 2.61 -2.78 -3.11
C TYR A 63 2.23 -2.83 -1.62
N LEU A 64 2.17 -1.67 -0.98
CA LEU A 64 1.79 -1.49 0.41
C LEU A 64 0.61 -0.55 0.49
N ARG A 65 -0.36 -0.91 1.34
CA ARG A 65 -1.42 -0.02 1.78
C ARG A 65 -1.32 0.18 3.28
N LEU A 66 -1.17 1.44 3.66
CA LEU A 66 -1.05 1.88 5.05
C LEU A 66 -2.28 2.68 5.43
N ARG A 67 -2.73 2.58 6.68
CA ARG A 67 -3.70 3.51 7.25
C ARG A 67 -3.01 4.86 7.52
N THR A 68 -3.67 5.96 7.13
CA THR A 68 -3.26 7.30 7.53
C THR A 68 -3.54 7.48 9.03
N THR A 69 -2.61 8.09 9.75
CA THR A 69 -2.77 8.47 11.16
C THR A 69 -3.85 9.52 11.33
#